data_AF-A0A518APR4-F1
#
_entry.id   AF-A0A518APR4-F1
#
_cell.length_a   1.000
_cell.length_b   1.000
_cell.length_c   1.000
_cell.angle_alpha   90.00
_cell.angle_beta   90.00
_cell.angle_gamma   90.00
#
_symmetry.space_group_name_H-M   'P 1'
#
loop_
_entity.id
_entity.type
_entity.pdbx_description
1 polymer ?
#
loop_
_entity_poly.entity_id
_entity_poly.type
_entity_poly.pdbx_seq_one_letter_code
_entity_poly.pdbx_strand_id
1 'polypeptide(L)'
;MATEIFERLDRDGDEVLSEADLKASPSVAVVVPLADSNGDGQLDREELSARFEQYLTSNLGLAQVRLKFTCNGRPLPRVKVTLTPGVALEHTLTAATAITNDEGVCYPKISGSDIPCVLVGQYTVSVLSDEIDLPAKYNQSTQLGLEVFPDSERAEDSCTYEFSLSTR
;
A
#
# COMPACT_ATOMS: atom_id res chain seq x y z
N MET A 1 -6.68 -0.01 19.13
CA MET A 1 -6.00 0.04 17.81
C MET A 1 -6.96 -0.22 16.66
N ALA A 2 -7.41 -1.45 16.36
CA ALA A 2 -8.33 -1.69 15.23
C ALA A 2 -9.63 -0.87 15.31
N THR A 3 -10.24 -0.81 16.50
CA THR A 3 -11.40 0.06 16.81
C THR A 3 -11.18 1.53 16.47
N GLU A 4 -10.07 2.13 16.91
CA GLU A 4 -9.80 3.56 16.69
C GLU A 4 -9.52 3.87 15.21
N ILE A 5 -8.90 2.92 14.50
CA ILE A 5 -8.63 3.04 13.07
C ILE A 5 -9.94 2.94 12.30
N PHE A 6 -10.80 1.98 12.66
CA PHE A 6 -12.13 1.82 12.08
C PHE A 6 -12.94 3.11 12.23
N GLU A 7 -13.02 3.66 13.45
CA GLU A 7 -13.76 4.90 13.74
C GLU A 7 -13.21 6.14 13.02
N ARG A 8 -11.93 6.14 12.65
CA ARG A 8 -11.33 7.20 11.82
C ARG A 8 -11.70 7.08 10.34
N LEU A 9 -12.01 5.88 9.90
CA LEU A 9 -12.27 5.54 8.50
C LEU A 9 -13.77 5.54 8.18
N ASP A 10 -14.60 5.06 9.10
CA ASP A 10 -16.06 5.05 9.05
C ASP A 10 -16.59 6.48 9.20
N ARG A 11 -16.91 7.14 8.08
CA ARG A 11 -17.24 8.58 8.08
C ARG A 11 -18.71 8.85 8.30
N ASP A 12 -19.59 7.97 7.84
CA ASP A 12 -21.03 8.09 7.99
C ASP A 12 -21.57 7.35 9.22
N GLY A 13 -20.73 6.56 9.89
CA GLY A 13 -21.03 5.94 11.17
C GLY A 13 -22.01 4.78 11.04
N ASP A 14 -22.01 4.10 9.89
CA ASP A 14 -22.91 2.99 9.59
C ASP A 14 -22.36 1.62 10.03
N GLU A 15 -21.23 1.63 10.74
CA GLU A 15 -20.52 0.46 11.26
C GLU A 15 -19.93 -0.45 10.17
N VAL A 16 -19.78 0.04 8.94
CA VAL A 16 -19.03 -0.62 7.86
C VAL A 16 -18.09 0.35 7.14
N LEU A 17 -17.03 -0.15 6.52
CA LEU A 17 -16.18 0.65 5.63
C LEU A 17 -16.65 0.45 4.19
N SER A 18 -17.45 1.40 3.71
CA SER A 18 -17.99 1.40 2.36
C SER A 18 -16.92 1.79 1.32
N GLU A 19 -17.25 1.63 0.03
CA GLU A 19 -16.40 2.14 -1.07
C GLU A 19 -16.09 3.64 -0.92
N ALA A 20 -17.02 4.42 -0.34
CA ALA A 20 -16.83 5.86 -0.13
C ALA A 20 -15.76 6.16 0.93
N ASP A 21 -15.72 5.37 2.01
CA ASP A 21 -14.72 5.47 3.07
C ASP A 21 -13.35 5.03 2.56
N LEU A 22 -13.33 3.93 1.81
CA LEU A 22 -12.12 3.33 1.25
C LEU A 22 -11.49 4.20 0.15
N LYS A 23 -12.28 4.96 -0.62
CA LYS A 23 -11.79 5.95 -1.59
C LYS A 23 -10.90 7.01 -0.96
N ALA A 24 -11.11 7.31 0.32
CA ALA A 24 -10.28 8.26 1.04
C ALA A 24 -9.01 7.64 1.64
N SER A 25 -8.91 6.32 1.65
CA SER A 25 -7.84 5.57 2.28
C SER A 25 -7.33 4.45 1.37
N PRO A 26 -6.54 4.79 0.33
CA PRO A 26 -6.04 3.81 -0.65
C PRO A 26 -5.29 2.64 -0.02
N SER A 27 -4.57 2.88 1.07
CA SER A 27 -3.84 1.84 1.82
C SER A 27 -4.75 0.77 2.43
N VAL A 28 -5.99 1.14 2.78
CA VAL A 28 -7.00 0.22 3.33
C VAL A 28 -7.84 -0.39 2.22
N ALA A 29 -8.12 0.36 1.15
CA ALA A 29 -8.86 -0.14 0.00
C ALA A 29 -8.23 -1.40 -0.64
N VAL A 30 -6.90 -1.50 -0.64
CA VAL A 30 -6.20 -2.69 -1.17
C VAL A 30 -6.34 -3.93 -0.30
N VAL A 31 -6.80 -3.77 0.94
CA VAL A 31 -6.96 -4.85 1.92
C VAL A 31 -8.33 -5.50 1.81
N VAL A 32 -9.34 -4.76 1.33
CA VAL A 32 -10.73 -5.23 1.17
C VAL A 32 -10.82 -6.62 0.54
N PRO A 33 -10.26 -6.89 -0.66
CA PRO A 33 -10.39 -8.21 -1.30
C PRO A 33 -9.73 -9.36 -0.51
N LEU A 34 -8.97 -9.07 0.54
CA LEU A 34 -8.25 -10.03 1.37
C LEU A 34 -8.87 -10.18 2.76
N ALA A 35 -9.62 -9.18 3.22
CA ALA A 35 -10.23 -9.14 4.54
C ALA A 35 -11.75 -9.32 4.50
N ASP A 36 -12.40 -8.97 3.38
CA ASP A 36 -13.84 -9.18 3.11
C ASP A 36 -14.12 -10.68 3.01
N SER A 37 -14.44 -11.25 4.16
CA SER A 37 -14.65 -12.68 4.35
C SER A 37 -16.08 -13.10 3.99
N ASN A 38 -17.02 -12.16 4.12
CA ASN A 38 -18.43 -12.37 3.88
C ASN A 38 -18.82 -12.10 2.41
N GLY A 39 -17.97 -11.39 1.66
CA GLY A 39 -18.09 -11.12 0.22
C GLY A 39 -19.06 -10.01 -0.14
N ASP A 40 -19.33 -9.07 0.77
CA ASP A 40 -20.28 -7.96 0.56
C ASP A 40 -19.64 -6.73 -0.08
N GLY A 41 -18.31 -6.73 -0.26
CA GLY A 41 -17.53 -5.64 -0.83
C GLY A 41 -17.25 -4.49 0.14
N GLN A 42 -17.54 -4.68 1.42
CA GLN A 42 -17.29 -3.74 2.51
C GLN A 42 -16.36 -4.40 3.53
N LEU A 43 -15.95 -3.65 4.55
CA LEU A 43 -15.24 -4.23 5.69
C LEU A 43 -15.96 -3.85 6.98
N ASP A 44 -16.39 -4.86 7.72
CA ASP A 44 -16.85 -4.65 9.09
C ASP A 44 -15.66 -4.57 10.07
N ARG A 45 -15.98 -4.32 11.34
CA ARG A 45 -14.98 -4.15 12.40
C ARG A 45 -14.21 -5.44 12.67
N GLU A 46 -14.89 -6.57 12.60
CA GLU A 46 -14.35 -7.90 12.84
C GLU A 46 -13.37 -8.31 11.72
N GLU A 47 -13.74 -8.09 10.46
CA GLU A 47 -12.92 -8.36 9.28
C GLU A 47 -11.64 -7.51 9.28
N LEU A 48 -11.78 -6.22 9.56
CA LEU A 48 -10.63 -5.33 9.67
C LEU A 48 -9.73 -5.73 10.85
N SER A 49 -10.31 -6.11 11.98
CA SER A 49 -9.56 -6.55 13.17
C SER A 49 -8.80 -7.86 12.89
N ALA A 50 -9.45 -8.84 12.26
CA ALA A 50 -8.82 -10.11 11.89
C ALA A 50 -7.60 -9.88 10.98
N ARG A 51 -7.69 -8.94 10.03
CA ARG A 51 -6.54 -8.61 9.18
C ARG A 51 -5.41 -7.94 9.96
N PHE A 52 -5.71 -7.00 10.85
CA PHE A 52 -4.67 -6.38 11.68
C PHE A 52 -4.00 -7.39 12.63
N GLU A 53 -4.77 -8.33 13.17
CA GLU A 53 -4.23 -9.44 13.96
C GLU A 53 -3.27 -10.31 13.15
N GLN A 54 -3.51 -10.52 11.85
CA GLN A 54 -2.55 -11.21 10.99
C GLN A 54 -1.22 -10.47 10.88
N TYR A 55 -1.21 -9.13 10.81
CA TYR A 55 0.06 -8.39 10.84
C TYR A 55 0.78 -8.51 12.19
N LEU A 56 0.04 -8.40 13.30
CA LEU A 56 0.61 -8.53 14.64
C LEU A 56 1.19 -9.93 14.87
N THR A 57 0.48 -10.96 14.42
CA THR A 57 0.88 -12.37 14.56
C THR A 57 1.99 -12.76 13.58
N SER A 58 2.07 -12.09 12.42
CA SER A 58 3.18 -12.23 11.47
C SER A 58 4.52 -11.70 12.00
N ASN A 59 4.54 -11.16 13.22
CA ASN A 59 5.74 -10.67 13.90
C ASN A 59 6.45 -9.55 13.11
N LEU A 60 5.66 -8.60 12.54
CA LEU A 60 6.08 -7.38 11.80
C LEU A 60 7.45 -7.54 11.11
N GLY A 61 7.53 -8.52 10.21
CA GLY A 61 8.77 -8.85 9.52
C GLY A 61 9.28 -7.74 8.61
N LEU A 62 10.51 -7.92 8.13
CA LEU A 62 11.01 -7.21 6.97
C LEU A 62 10.72 -8.05 5.72
N ALA A 63 10.09 -7.45 4.72
CA ALA A 63 9.89 -8.04 3.41
C ALA A 63 10.74 -7.29 2.37
N GLN A 64 11.40 -8.04 1.49
CA GLN A 64 11.96 -7.46 0.28
C GLN A 64 10.83 -7.33 -0.74
N VAL A 65 10.51 -6.08 -1.10
CA VAL A 65 9.42 -5.78 -2.02
C VAL A 65 10.00 -5.31 -3.34
N ARG A 66 9.57 -5.96 -4.44
CA ARG A 66 9.90 -5.55 -5.80
C ARG A 66 8.72 -4.78 -6.38
N LEU A 67 8.92 -3.50 -6.68
CA LEU A 67 7.90 -2.68 -7.34
C LEU A 67 8.29 -2.45 -8.79
N LYS A 68 7.33 -2.53 -9.70
CA LYS A 68 7.50 -2.20 -11.11
C LYS A 68 6.48 -1.17 -11.54
N PHE A 69 6.95 -0.10 -12.15
CA PHE A 69 6.12 1.01 -12.61
C PHE A 69 6.20 1.14 -14.12
N THR A 70 5.03 1.29 -14.73
CA THR A 70 4.89 1.64 -16.14
C THR A 70 4.02 2.87 -16.28
N CYS A 71 4.24 3.67 -17.32
CA CYS A 71 3.37 4.78 -17.70
C CYS A 71 3.01 4.63 -19.18
N ASN A 72 1.71 4.61 -19.50
CA ASN A 72 1.20 4.39 -20.86
C ASN A 72 1.82 3.13 -21.51
N GLY A 73 2.00 2.06 -20.74
CA GLY A 73 2.56 0.78 -21.18
C GLY A 73 4.09 0.73 -21.32
N ARG A 74 4.82 1.80 -20.98
CA ARG A 74 6.29 1.85 -21.03
C ARG A 74 6.90 1.84 -19.64
N PRO A 75 8.09 1.26 -19.43
CA PRO A 75 8.83 1.41 -18.18
C PRO A 75 8.94 2.87 -17.75
N LEU A 76 8.81 3.12 -16.45
CA LEU A 76 8.91 4.46 -15.87
C LEU A 76 10.21 4.58 -15.07
N PRO A 77 11.33 4.96 -15.71
CA PRO A 77 12.64 4.99 -15.07
C PRO A 77 12.88 6.27 -14.27
N ARG A 78 13.82 6.21 -13.32
CA ARG A 78 14.35 7.36 -12.56
C ARG A 78 13.28 8.14 -11.77
N VAL A 79 12.16 7.51 -11.42
CA VAL A 79 11.12 8.16 -10.59
C VAL A 79 11.33 7.85 -9.13
N LYS A 80 11.09 8.85 -8.28
CA LYS A 80 11.11 8.67 -6.82
C LYS A 80 9.80 8.02 -6.39
N VAL A 81 9.91 6.88 -5.74
CA VAL A 81 8.81 6.15 -5.13
C VAL A 81 8.89 6.30 -3.62
N THR A 82 7.78 6.69 -3.00
CA THR A 82 7.64 6.79 -1.54
C THR A 82 6.49 5.91 -1.08
N LEU A 83 6.77 5.04 -0.12
CA LEU A 83 5.78 4.26 0.61
C LEU A 83 5.54 4.95 1.95
N THR A 84 4.38 5.58 2.09
CA THR A 84 3.95 6.23 3.34
C THR A 84 2.98 5.29 4.05
N PRO A 85 3.24 4.91 5.32
CA PRO A 85 2.32 4.06 6.07
C PRO A 85 0.88 4.60 6.03
N GLY A 86 -0.09 3.69 5.89
CA GLY A 86 -1.50 4.04 5.98
C GLY A 86 -1.86 4.56 7.37
N VAL A 87 -2.97 5.31 7.47
CA VAL A 87 -3.48 5.89 8.73
C VAL A 87 -3.59 4.87 9.87
N ALA A 88 -3.82 3.61 9.52
CA ALA A 88 -3.88 2.48 10.43
C ALA A 88 -2.56 2.22 11.18
N LEU A 89 -1.42 2.46 10.53
CA LEU A 89 -0.10 2.03 10.98
C LEU A 89 0.93 3.18 10.98
N GLU A 90 0.46 4.43 10.86
CA GLU A 90 1.28 5.64 10.70
C GLU A 90 2.22 5.92 11.88
N HIS A 91 1.86 5.46 13.08
CA HIS A 91 2.68 5.58 14.28
C HIS A 91 3.55 4.34 14.58
N THR A 92 3.40 3.28 13.77
CA THR A 92 4.06 1.99 13.99
C THR A 92 5.11 1.70 12.93
N LEU A 93 4.86 2.12 11.68
CA LEU A 93 5.72 1.83 10.55
C LEU A 93 6.55 3.06 10.17
N THR A 94 7.75 2.79 9.65
CA THR A 94 8.60 3.82 9.06
C THR A 94 8.40 3.84 7.55
N ALA A 95 8.32 5.04 6.97
CA ALA A 95 8.24 5.23 5.53
C ALA A 95 9.48 4.69 4.80
N ALA A 96 9.25 4.19 3.59
CA ALA A 96 10.28 3.64 2.72
C ALA A 96 10.35 4.39 1.40
N THR A 97 11.54 4.42 0.77
CA THR A 97 11.75 5.11 -0.51
C THR A 97 12.63 4.28 -1.43
N ALA A 98 12.49 4.50 -2.74
CA ALA A 98 13.43 4.06 -3.75
C ALA A 98 13.35 4.91 -5.02
N ILE A 99 14.26 4.67 -5.94
CA ILE A 99 14.26 5.23 -7.29
C ILE A 99 14.19 4.07 -8.28
N THR A 100 13.37 4.18 -9.32
CA THR A 100 13.28 3.15 -10.36
C THR A 100 14.49 3.15 -11.29
N ASN A 101 14.90 1.95 -11.70
CA ASN A 101 15.92 1.75 -12.73
C ASN A 101 15.35 1.93 -14.16
N ASP A 102 16.16 1.69 -15.19
CA ASP A 102 15.77 1.85 -16.59
C ASP A 102 14.61 0.91 -17.02
N GLU A 103 14.34 -0.16 -16.27
CA GLU A 103 13.22 -1.08 -16.47
C GLU A 103 11.97 -0.68 -15.69
N GLY A 104 11.98 0.47 -14.99
CA GLY A 104 10.89 0.92 -14.14
C GLY A 104 10.78 0.15 -12.83
N VAL A 105 11.81 -0.57 -12.42
CA VAL A 105 11.82 -1.45 -11.24
C VAL A 105 12.56 -0.80 -10.08
N CYS A 106 12.06 -0.96 -8.86
CA CYS A 106 12.76 -0.54 -7.65
C CYS A 106 12.53 -1.49 -6.47
N TYR A 107 13.40 -1.37 -5.46
CA TYR A 107 13.33 -2.10 -4.19
C TYR A 107 13.35 -1.07 -3.05
N PRO A 108 12.18 -0.71 -2.50
CA PRO A 108 12.07 0.27 -1.43
C PRO A 108 12.87 -0.12 -0.19
N LYS A 109 13.47 0.88 0.44
CA LYS A 109 14.16 0.73 1.72
C LYS A 109 13.63 1.72 2.74
N ILE A 110 13.52 1.27 3.98
CA ILE A 110 13.16 2.13 5.11
C ILE A 110 14.20 3.24 5.27
N SER A 111 13.75 4.44 5.62
CA SER A 111 14.63 5.59 5.87
C SER A 111 15.70 5.25 6.92
N GLY A 112 16.97 5.48 6.59
CA GLY A 112 18.10 5.16 7.46
C GLY A 112 18.62 3.72 7.38
N SER A 113 18.00 2.86 6.56
CA SER A 113 18.48 1.50 6.30
C SER A 113 19.29 1.41 4.99
N ASP A 114 20.27 0.51 4.97
CA ASP A 114 20.98 0.09 3.75
C ASP A 114 20.41 -1.20 3.14
N ILE A 115 19.50 -1.85 3.85
CA ILE A 115 18.84 -3.08 3.40
C ILE A 115 17.55 -2.69 2.67
N PRO A 116 17.35 -3.16 1.41
CA PRO A 116 16.16 -2.89 0.61
C PRO A 116 14.99 -3.77 1.06
N CYS A 117 14.58 -3.56 2.30
CA CYS A 117 13.40 -4.17 2.89
C CYS A 117 12.49 -3.09 3.46
N VAL A 118 11.21 -3.44 3.53
CA VAL A 118 10.16 -2.65 4.16
C VAL A 118 9.49 -3.48 5.23
N LEU A 119 8.86 -2.82 6.19
CA LEU A 119 8.06 -3.52 7.18
C LEU A 119 6.78 -4.04 6.52
N VAL A 120 6.28 -5.16 7.04
CA VAL A 120 4.94 -5.67 6.70
C VAL A 120 3.88 -4.66 7.12
N GLY A 121 2.90 -4.43 6.24
CA GLY A 121 1.78 -3.56 6.52
C GLY A 121 1.26 -2.80 5.31
N GLN A 122 0.42 -1.81 5.57
CA GLN A 122 -0.31 -1.05 4.56
C GLN A 122 0.36 0.29 4.28
N TYR A 123 0.44 0.66 3.01
CA TYR A 123 1.09 1.88 2.54
C TYR A 123 0.24 2.57 1.47
N THR A 124 0.33 3.89 1.43
CA THR A 124 0.05 4.67 0.23
C THR A 124 1.33 4.82 -0.59
N VAL A 125 1.21 4.77 -1.92
CA VAL A 125 2.35 4.86 -2.84
C VAL A 125 2.33 6.20 -3.56
N SER A 126 3.40 6.97 -3.45
CA SER A 126 3.57 8.22 -4.18
C SER A 126 4.71 8.11 -5.19
N VAL A 127 4.45 8.54 -6.42
CA VAL A 127 5.39 8.48 -7.56
C VAL A 127 5.62 9.91 -8.07
N LEU A 128 6.85 10.38 -7.93
CA LEU A 128 7.28 11.69 -8.40
C LEU A 128 8.29 11.54 -9.53
N SER A 129 8.04 12.24 -10.64
CA SER A 129 8.91 12.30 -11.80
C SER A 129 9.20 13.76 -12.12
N ASP A 130 10.46 14.06 -12.44
CA ASP A 130 10.86 15.36 -12.99
C ASP A 130 10.78 15.39 -14.54
N GLU A 131 10.64 14.22 -15.17
CA GLU A 131 10.66 14.05 -16.64
C GLU A 131 9.26 13.92 -17.23
N ILE A 132 8.32 13.34 -16.49
CA ILE A 132 6.95 13.06 -16.94
C ILE A 132 5.98 13.76 -16.00
N ASP A 133 5.07 14.55 -16.57
CA ASP A 133 3.98 15.15 -15.83
C ASP A 133 2.95 14.07 -15.45
N LEU A 134 3.06 13.58 -14.22
CA LEU A 134 2.18 12.56 -13.66
C LEU A 134 0.99 13.24 -12.96
N PRO A 135 -0.26 12.81 -13.26
CA PRO A 135 -1.43 13.32 -12.59
C PRO A 135 -1.34 13.24 -11.05
N ALA A 136 -1.96 14.21 -10.36
CA ALA A 136 -1.93 14.31 -8.90
C ALA A 136 -2.41 13.05 -8.16
N LYS A 137 -3.25 12.23 -8.80
CA LYS A 137 -3.72 10.91 -8.33
C LYS A 137 -2.61 9.87 -8.12
N TYR A 138 -1.37 10.18 -8.47
CA TYR A 138 -0.20 9.33 -8.22
C TYR A 138 0.83 9.96 -7.27
N ASN A 139 0.63 11.20 -6.83
CA ASN A 139 1.54 11.87 -5.89
C ASN A 139 0.83 12.61 -4.75
N GLN A 140 0.31 13.82 -5.00
CA GLN A 140 -0.25 14.72 -3.99
C GLN A 140 -1.57 14.21 -3.40
N SER A 141 -2.38 13.54 -4.21
CA SER A 141 -3.65 12.92 -3.81
C SER A 141 -3.65 11.49 -4.28
N THR A 142 -2.59 10.75 -3.93
CA THR A 142 -2.39 9.41 -4.46
C THR A 142 -3.59 8.51 -4.19
N GLN A 143 -3.97 7.74 -5.21
CA GLN A 143 -4.97 6.68 -5.13
C GLN A 143 -4.33 5.30 -5.15
N LEU A 144 -3.00 5.24 -5.10
CA LEU A 144 -2.25 3.99 -5.12
C LEU A 144 -2.08 3.48 -3.68
N GLY A 145 -2.69 2.33 -3.40
CA GLY A 145 -2.44 1.56 -2.19
C GLY A 145 -1.46 0.41 -2.43
N LEU A 146 -0.83 -0.04 -1.37
CA LEU A 146 -0.01 -1.24 -1.34
C LEU A 146 -0.15 -1.90 0.03
N GLU A 147 -0.48 -3.18 0.04
CA GLU A 147 -0.29 -4.01 1.23
C GLU A 147 0.95 -4.86 1.01
N VAL A 148 1.90 -4.77 1.94
CA VAL A 148 3.05 -5.65 2.02
C VAL A 148 2.71 -6.75 3.02
N PHE A 149 2.55 -7.97 2.54
CA PHE A 149 2.34 -9.14 3.38
C PHE A 149 3.15 -10.33 2.83
N PRO A 150 4.08 -10.90 3.62
CA PRO A 150 4.88 -12.05 3.23
C PRO A 150 4.00 -13.29 3.38
N ASP A 151 3.16 -13.51 2.38
CA ASP A 151 2.32 -14.70 2.36
C ASP A 151 3.17 -15.90 1.93
N SER A 152 3.16 -16.96 2.73
CA SER A 152 3.79 -18.24 2.38
C SER A 152 2.97 -19.03 1.34
N GLU A 153 1.70 -18.67 1.12
CA GLU A 153 0.83 -19.29 0.12
C GLU A 153 0.88 -18.59 -1.25
N ARG A 154 1.39 -17.35 -1.29
CA ARG A 154 1.79 -16.69 -2.56
C ARG A 154 3.14 -17.29 -2.94
N ALA A 155 3.23 -17.84 -4.15
CA ALA A 155 4.43 -18.49 -4.71
C ALA A 155 5.72 -17.65 -4.59
N GLU A 156 6.87 -18.17 -5.04
CA GLU A 156 8.24 -17.60 -4.90
C GLU A 156 8.40 -16.10 -5.27
N ASP A 157 7.42 -15.48 -5.94
CA ASP A 157 7.30 -14.05 -6.26
C ASP A 157 6.39 -13.24 -5.29
N SER A 158 6.15 -13.71 -4.07
CA SER A 158 5.09 -13.23 -3.15
C SER A 158 5.09 -11.72 -2.82
N CYS A 159 6.18 -11.02 -3.07
CA CYS A 159 6.33 -9.58 -2.84
C CYS A 159 6.67 -8.75 -4.10
N THR A 160 6.21 -9.20 -5.27
CA THR A 160 6.27 -8.41 -6.52
C THR A 160 4.94 -7.70 -6.80
N TYR A 161 5.00 -6.38 -7.04
CA TYR A 161 3.82 -5.55 -7.32
C TYR A 161 4.05 -4.70 -8.57
N GLU A 162 3.03 -4.65 -9.45
CA GLU A 162 3.08 -3.86 -10.68
C GLU A 162 2.06 -2.71 -10.63
N PHE A 163 2.51 -1.51 -11.01
CA PHE A 163 1.70 -0.32 -11.11
C PHE A 163 1.71 0.18 -12.56
N SER A 164 0.53 0.29 -13.16
CA SER A 164 0.33 0.83 -14.50
C SER A 164 -0.32 2.21 -14.41
N LEU A 165 0.48 3.23 -14.71
CA LEU A 165 0.11 4.64 -14.64
C LEU A 165 -0.32 5.15 -16.03
N SER A 166 -1.13 6.20 -16.03
CA SER A 166 -1.59 6.90 -17.22
C SER A 166 -1.47 8.41 -17.04
N THR A 167 -0.96 9.12 -18.04
CA THR A 167 -0.97 10.60 -18.04
C THR A 167 -2.31 11.19 -18.43
N ARG A 168 -3.25 10.35 -18.89
CA ARG A 168 -4.64 10.70 -19.17
C ARG A 168 -5.56 10.37 -18.01
#